data_AF-A0A3A5ZHM8-F1
#
_entry.id   AF-A0A3A5ZHM8-F1
#
_cell.length_a   1.000
_cell.length_b   1.000
_cell.length_c   1.000
_cell.angle_alpha   90.00
_cell.angle_beta   90.00
_cell.angle_gamma   90.00
#
_symmetry.space_group_name_H-M   'P 1'
#
loop_
_entity.id
_entity.type
_entity.pdbx_description
1 polymer ?
#
loop_
_entity_poly.entity_id
_entity_poly.type
_entity_poly.pdbx_seq_one_letter_code
_entity_poly.pdbx_strand_id
1 'polypeptide(L)'
;MEQVIYFWNRLYYGMYECNRRTDVFLYKYIHSLIRSLYNLLHKEKISKRRDKTNFNKAIGALSNPIIGTSAMLADIEIVWFTGLLTYTLINLMSILIPEVSLVGVDKKTFFIITAIPCIIINYLFLWRKKKYLEYFEAFQKGSKKLNTIWCFVSIICFVLAWVLFIFSLCIM
;
A
#
# COMPACT_ATOMS: atom_id res chain seq x y z
N MET A 1 17.45 -6.73 13.83
CA MET A 1 17.23 -6.75 12.37
C MET A 1 16.01 -7.59 11.98
N GLU A 2 15.89 -8.83 12.46
CA GLU A 2 14.75 -9.71 12.13
C GLU A 2 13.37 -9.14 12.53
N GLN A 3 13.25 -8.53 13.71
CA GLN A 3 12.00 -7.90 14.15
C GLN A 3 11.56 -6.74 13.25
N VAL A 4 12.52 -5.93 12.77
CA VAL A 4 12.25 -4.81 11.85
C VAL A 4 11.78 -5.34 10.51
N ILE A 5 12.44 -6.38 9.98
CA ILE A 5 12.03 -7.04 8.74
C ILE A 5 10.62 -7.64 8.89
N TYR A 6 10.35 -8.32 10.00
CA TYR A 6 9.02 -8.86 10.29
C TYR A 6 7.96 -7.77 10.33
N PHE A 7 8.24 -6.67 11.03
CA PHE A 7 7.34 -5.52 11.12
C PHE A 7 7.08 -4.89 9.74
N TRP A 8 8.12 -4.72 8.92
CA TRP A 8 7.99 -4.19 7.56
C TRP A 8 7.12 -5.08 6.67
N ASN A 9 7.33 -6.40 6.74
CA ASN A 9 6.50 -7.36 6.00
C ASN A 9 5.06 -7.42 6.54
N ARG A 10 4.84 -7.17 7.84
CA ARG A 10 3.51 -7.06 8.43
C ARG A 10 2.76 -5.83 7.94
N LEU A 11 3.44 -4.68 7.84
CA LEU A 11 2.86 -3.46 7.27
C LEU A 11 2.49 -3.66 5.80
N TYR A 12 3.42 -4.21 5.02
CA TYR A 12 3.20 -4.48 3.60
C TYR A 12 2.06 -5.47 3.36
N TYR A 13 2.00 -6.55 4.13
CA TYR A 13 0.87 -7.49 4.07
C TYR A 13 -0.45 -6.86 4.52
N GLY A 14 -0.43 -5.99 5.53
CA GLY A 14 -1.62 -5.28 6.00
C GLY A 14 -2.18 -4.35 4.92
N MET A 15 -1.32 -3.58 4.25
CA MET A 15 -1.67 -2.76 3.06
C MET A 15 -2.31 -3.62 1.96
N TYR A 16 -1.65 -4.72 1.58
CA TYR A 16 -2.17 -5.67 0.61
C TYR A 16 -3.54 -6.24 1.02
N GLU A 17 -3.71 -6.66 2.27
CA GLU A 17 -4.96 -7.21 2.78
C GLU A 17 -6.08 -6.17 2.82
N CYS A 18 -5.76 -4.91 3.13
CA CYS A 18 -6.72 -3.82 3.05
C CYS A 18 -7.16 -3.58 1.59
N ASN A 19 -6.23 -3.49 0.65
CA ASN A 19 -6.54 -3.34 -0.78
C ASN A 19 -7.36 -4.51 -1.31
N ARG A 20 -7.02 -5.74 -0.92
CA ARG A 20 -7.78 -6.95 -1.25
C ARG A 20 -9.23 -6.89 -0.76
N ARG A 21 -9.44 -6.41 0.47
CA ARG A 21 -10.79 -6.22 1.04
C ARG A 21 -11.56 -5.13 0.32
N THR A 22 -10.87 -4.04 -0.04
CA THR A 22 -11.43 -2.96 -0.85
C THR A 22 -11.86 -3.48 -2.23
N ASP A 23 -11.05 -4.27 -2.92
CA ASP A 23 -11.42 -4.87 -4.21
C ASP A 23 -12.67 -5.74 -4.10
N VAL A 24 -12.76 -6.58 -3.06
CA VAL A 24 -13.97 -7.37 -2.76
C VAL A 24 -15.18 -6.47 -2.51
N PHE A 25 -15.01 -5.38 -1.76
CA PHE A 25 -16.08 -4.43 -1.46
C PHE A 25 -16.55 -3.69 -2.72
N LEU A 26 -15.63 -3.09 -3.48
CA LEU A 26 -15.90 -2.37 -4.72
C LEU A 26 -16.64 -3.26 -5.72
N TYR A 27 -16.14 -4.47 -5.94
CA TYR A 27 -16.75 -5.39 -6.90
C TYR A 27 -18.10 -5.92 -6.41
N LYS A 28 -18.29 -6.13 -5.10
CA LYS A 28 -19.56 -6.62 -4.55
C LYS A 28 -20.66 -5.57 -4.58
N TYR A 29 -20.35 -4.35 -4.17
CA TYR A 29 -21.32 -3.28 -3.93
C TYR A 29 -21.32 -2.21 -5.02
N ILE A 30 -20.17 -1.63 -5.35
CA ILE A 30 -20.10 -0.52 -6.32
C ILE A 30 -20.43 -1.01 -7.73
N HIS A 31 -19.90 -2.15 -8.16
CA HIS A 31 -20.26 -2.70 -9.47
C HIS A 31 -21.78 -2.99 -9.58
N SER A 32 -22.42 -3.36 -8.47
CA SER A 32 -23.87 -3.54 -8.42
C SER A 32 -24.64 -2.23 -8.59
N LEU A 33 -24.16 -1.17 -7.95
CA LEU A 33 -24.74 0.17 -8.04
C LEU A 33 -24.57 0.73 -9.47
N ILE A 34 -23.36 0.64 -10.04
CA ILE A 34 -23.07 1.06 -11.42
C ILE A 34 -23.97 0.31 -12.41
N ARG A 35 -24.13 -1.00 -12.26
CA ARG A 35 -25.06 -1.78 -13.10
C ARG A 35 -26.51 -1.32 -12.94
N SER A 36 -26.94 -1.04 -11.71
CA SER A 36 -28.29 -0.57 -11.44
C SER A 36 -28.55 0.78 -12.10
N LEU A 37 -27.58 1.71 -12.02
CA LEU A 37 -27.62 3.00 -12.69
C LEU A 37 -27.62 2.84 -14.22
N TYR A 38 -26.76 1.97 -14.76
CA TYR A 38 -26.73 1.67 -16.19
C TYR A 38 -28.07 1.17 -16.71
N ASN A 39 -28.67 0.17 -16.03
CA ASN A 39 -29.97 -0.40 -16.39
C ASN A 39 -31.14 0.58 -16.23
N LEU A 40 -30.97 1.65 -15.43
CA LEU A 40 -31.94 2.72 -15.28
C LEU A 40 -31.81 3.74 -16.43
N LEU A 41 -30.58 3.99 -16.90
CA LEU A 41 -30.27 4.96 -17.93
C LEU A 41 -30.33 4.41 -19.37
N HIS A 42 -30.21 3.09 -19.55
CA HIS A 42 -30.09 2.47 -20.88
C HIS A 42 -31.23 1.48 -21.15
N LYS A 43 -31.72 1.45 -22.39
CA LYS A 43 -32.77 0.51 -22.84
C LYS A 43 -32.31 -0.94 -22.81
N GLU A 44 -31.01 -1.17 -23.06
CA GLU A 44 -30.42 -2.49 -23.03
C GLU A 44 -29.97 -2.85 -21.61
N LYS A 45 -30.60 -3.87 -21.03
CA LYS A 45 -30.39 -4.24 -19.63
C LYS A 45 -29.30 -5.28 -19.50
N ILE A 46 -28.29 -4.99 -18.68
CA ILE A 46 -27.28 -5.96 -18.28
C ILE A 46 -27.91 -6.95 -17.29
N SER A 47 -27.84 -8.24 -17.59
CA SER A 47 -28.47 -9.30 -16.81
C SER A 47 -27.94 -9.36 -15.37
N LYS A 48 -28.83 -9.67 -14.41
CA LYS A 48 -28.49 -9.78 -12.98
C LYS A 48 -27.60 -10.97 -12.64
N ARG A 49 -27.44 -11.97 -13.54
CA ARG A 49 -26.82 -13.26 -13.22
C ARG A 49 -25.33 -13.06 -12.96
N ARG A 50 -25.01 -12.83 -11.69
CA ARG A 50 -23.65 -12.81 -11.19
C ARG A 50 -23.22 -14.27 -11.10
N ASP A 51 -22.54 -14.77 -12.13
CA ASP A 51 -21.93 -16.08 -12.03
C ASP A 51 -20.89 -16.02 -10.91
N LYS A 52 -21.17 -16.71 -9.80
CA LYS A 52 -20.31 -16.77 -8.62
C LYS A 52 -18.90 -17.23 -9.00
N THR A 53 -18.79 -18.03 -10.06
CA THR A 53 -17.52 -18.50 -10.62
C THR A 53 -16.73 -17.35 -11.24
N ASN A 54 -17.37 -16.49 -12.04
CA ASN A 54 -16.71 -15.33 -12.64
C ASN A 54 -16.36 -14.27 -11.59
N PHE A 55 -17.19 -14.11 -10.56
CA PHE A 55 -16.88 -13.25 -9.41
C PHE A 55 -15.61 -13.72 -8.69
N ASN A 56 -15.54 -15.01 -8.33
CA ASN A 56 -14.38 -15.55 -7.62
C ASN A 56 -13.12 -15.51 -8.48
N LYS A 57 -13.22 -15.73 -9.80
CA LYS A 57 -12.09 -15.59 -10.74
C LYS A 57 -11.57 -14.16 -10.81
N ALA A 58 -12.47 -13.16 -10.95
CA ALA A 58 -12.08 -11.76 -11.03
C ALA A 58 -11.41 -11.28 -9.73
N ILE A 59 -12.01 -11.59 -8.58
CA ILE A 59 -11.41 -11.28 -7.27
C ILE A 59 -10.07 -12.01 -7.10
N GLY A 60 -9.98 -13.29 -7.47
CA GLY A 60 -8.75 -14.06 -7.40
C GLY A 60 -7.61 -13.47 -8.24
N ALA A 61 -7.93 -12.93 -9.43
CA ALA A 61 -6.96 -12.25 -10.28
C ALA A 61 -6.50 -10.90 -9.68
N LEU A 62 -7.45 -10.07 -9.20
CA LEU A 62 -7.15 -8.78 -8.56
C LEU A 62 -6.34 -8.95 -7.27
N SER A 63 -6.62 -10.02 -6.54
CA SER A 63 -5.99 -10.34 -5.26
C SER A 63 -4.71 -11.17 -5.42
N ASN A 64 -4.21 -11.42 -6.62
CA ASN A 64 -3.00 -12.24 -6.77
C ASN A 64 -1.79 -11.53 -6.10
N PRO A 65 -1.06 -12.15 -5.17
CA PRO A 65 0.03 -11.48 -4.43
C PRO A 65 1.30 -11.22 -5.28
N ILE A 66 1.35 -11.73 -6.51
CA ILE A 66 2.49 -11.57 -7.44
C ILE A 66 2.19 -10.48 -8.49
N ILE A 67 0.99 -10.49 -9.08
CA ILE A 67 0.64 -9.62 -10.21
C ILE A 67 -0.72 -8.91 -10.08
N GLY A 68 -1.43 -9.15 -8.98
CA GLY A 68 -2.77 -8.61 -8.79
C GLY A 68 -2.73 -7.11 -8.49
N THR A 69 -3.82 -6.42 -8.82
CA THR A 69 -4.00 -4.99 -8.52
C THR A 69 -3.78 -4.68 -7.04
N SER A 70 -4.25 -5.55 -6.13
CA SER A 70 -4.04 -5.32 -4.69
C SER A 70 -2.55 -5.36 -4.30
N ALA A 71 -1.74 -6.19 -4.98
CA ALA A 71 -0.30 -6.26 -4.75
C ALA A 71 0.41 -5.01 -5.32
N MET A 72 0.03 -4.58 -6.53
CA MET A 72 0.57 -3.36 -7.13
C MET A 72 0.24 -2.11 -6.28
N LEU A 73 -0.97 -2.00 -5.76
CA LEU A 73 -1.35 -0.91 -4.86
C LEU A 73 -0.54 -0.95 -3.56
N ALA A 74 -0.37 -2.14 -2.97
CA ALA A 74 0.47 -2.30 -1.78
C ALA A 74 1.94 -1.95 -2.06
N ASP A 75 2.48 -2.26 -3.24
CA ASP A 75 3.84 -1.88 -3.65
C ASP A 75 3.99 -0.35 -3.73
N ILE A 76 3.00 0.32 -4.32
CA ILE A 76 2.97 1.79 -4.39
C ILE A 76 2.87 2.37 -2.98
N GLU A 77 1.97 1.85 -2.14
CA GLU A 77 1.76 2.32 -0.76
C GLU A 77 3.01 2.16 0.09
N ILE A 78 3.69 1.02 0.02
CA ILE A 78 4.88 0.79 0.84
C ILE A 78 6.05 1.66 0.37
N VAL A 79 6.22 1.86 -0.95
CA VAL A 79 7.21 2.80 -1.48
C VAL A 79 6.88 4.23 -1.04
N TRP A 80 5.62 4.63 -1.14
CA TRP A 80 5.16 5.95 -0.72
C TRP A 80 5.39 6.17 0.77
N PHE A 81 5.04 5.19 1.60
CA PHE A 81 5.28 5.18 3.03
C PHE A 81 6.76 5.39 3.36
N THR A 82 7.66 4.65 2.69
CA THR A 82 9.10 4.84 2.86
C THR A 82 9.60 6.20 2.40
N GLY A 83 9.01 6.76 1.33
CA GLY A 83 9.31 8.10 0.84
C GLY A 83 8.97 9.17 1.87
N LEU A 84 7.77 9.11 2.42
CA LEU A 84 7.31 10.02 3.47
C LEU A 84 8.24 9.97 4.69
N LEU A 85 8.60 8.77 5.15
CA LEU A 85 9.50 8.62 6.30
C LEU A 85 10.92 9.14 6.00
N THR A 86 11.48 8.82 4.83
CA THR A 86 12.81 9.29 4.42
C THR A 86 12.85 10.81 4.40
N TYR A 87 11.82 11.44 3.83
CA TYR A 87 11.75 12.89 3.74
C TYR A 87 11.56 13.56 5.11
N THR A 88 10.68 12.99 5.93
CA THR A 88 10.46 13.45 7.31
C THR A 88 11.77 13.41 8.09
N LEU A 89 12.54 12.33 7.97
CA LEU A 89 13.83 12.20 8.64
C LEU A 89 14.83 13.25 8.15
N ILE A 90 14.91 13.50 6.84
CA ILE A 90 15.81 14.52 6.29
C ILE A 90 15.44 15.92 6.81
N ASN A 91 14.16 16.29 6.79
CA ASN A 91 13.70 17.58 7.31
C ASN A 91 14.04 17.74 8.81
N LEU A 92 13.78 16.70 9.62
CA LEU A 92 14.09 16.74 11.05
C LEU A 92 15.61 16.82 11.30
N MET A 93 16.42 16.10 10.53
CA MET A 93 17.88 16.18 10.61
C MET A 93 18.40 17.58 10.23
N SER A 94 17.72 18.26 9.31
CA SER A 94 18.10 19.59 8.84
C SER A 94 17.97 20.67 9.91
N ILE A 95 17.16 20.43 10.96
CA ILE A 95 17.08 21.31 12.15
C ILE A 95 18.42 21.31 12.91
N LEU A 96 19.09 20.16 12.96
CA LEU A 96 20.35 19.98 13.68
C LEU A 96 21.56 20.25 12.79
N ILE A 97 21.46 19.93 11.50
CA ILE A 97 22.54 20.02 10.52
C ILE A 97 21.97 20.72 9.26
N PRO A 98 22.02 22.05 9.19
CA PRO A 98 21.41 22.82 8.10
C PRO A 98 21.87 22.41 6.69
N GLU A 99 23.09 21.87 6.55
CA GLU A 99 23.66 21.41 5.29
C GLU A 99 22.93 20.18 4.69
N VAL A 100 22.16 19.45 5.51
CA VAL A 100 21.37 18.28 5.08
C VAL A 100 20.02 18.72 4.46
N SER A 101 19.68 20.00 4.57
CA SER A 101 18.42 20.55 4.06
C SER A 101 18.27 20.34 2.55
N LEU A 102 17.11 19.82 2.17
CA LEU A 102 16.72 19.69 0.77
C LEU A 102 16.07 20.97 0.22
N VAL A 103 15.98 22.04 1.03
CA VAL A 103 15.45 23.33 0.60
C VAL A 103 16.36 23.90 -0.50
N GLY A 104 15.78 24.15 -1.67
CA GLY A 104 16.50 24.70 -2.81
C GLY A 104 17.19 23.65 -3.71
N VAL A 105 17.11 22.36 -3.37
CA VAL A 105 17.57 21.28 -4.26
C VAL A 105 16.64 21.18 -5.47
N ASP A 106 17.21 20.99 -6.67
CA ASP A 106 16.41 20.84 -7.88
C ASP A 106 15.55 19.55 -7.86
N LYS A 107 14.45 19.56 -8.61
CA LYS A 107 13.47 18.46 -8.61
C LYS A 107 14.08 17.10 -8.96
N LYS A 108 15.10 17.02 -9.82
CA LYS A 108 15.70 15.74 -10.22
C LYS A 108 16.55 15.18 -9.08
N THR A 109 17.40 16.03 -8.50
CA THR A 109 18.26 15.63 -7.38
C THR A 109 17.42 15.25 -6.16
N PHE A 110 16.35 16.00 -5.88
CA PHE A 110 15.36 15.66 -4.86
C PHE A 110 14.77 14.26 -5.06
N PHE A 111 14.34 13.95 -6.30
CA PHE A 111 13.76 12.65 -6.62
C PHE A 111 14.78 11.53 -6.46
N ILE A 112 16.04 11.75 -6.84
CA ILE A 112 17.12 10.77 -6.69
C ILE A 112 17.39 10.47 -5.21
N ILE A 113 17.54 11.51 -4.38
CA ILE A 113 17.82 11.40 -2.94
C ILE A 113 16.67 10.70 -2.21
N THR A 114 15.44 10.84 -2.67
CA THR A 114 14.27 10.20 -2.04
C THR A 114 14.02 8.80 -2.60
N ALA A 115 14.02 8.61 -3.92
CA ALA A 115 13.67 7.35 -4.55
C ALA A 115 14.71 6.24 -4.31
N ILE A 116 16.01 6.57 -4.36
CA ILE A 116 17.07 5.56 -4.22
C ILE A 116 17.02 4.88 -2.84
N PRO A 117 17.04 5.61 -1.70
CA PRO A 117 16.92 4.98 -0.38
C PRO A 117 15.62 4.19 -0.23
N CYS A 118 14.50 4.71 -0.74
CA CYS A 118 13.20 4.04 -0.65
C CYS A 118 13.20 2.69 -1.38
N ILE A 119 13.71 2.65 -2.61
CA ILE A 119 13.83 1.41 -3.38
C ILE A 119 14.80 0.45 -2.69
N ILE A 120 15.95 0.92 -2.20
CA ILE A 120 16.95 0.08 -1.53
C ILE A 120 16.36 -0.55 -0.26
N ILE A 121 15.69 0.24 0.59
CA ILE A 121 15.09 -0.25 1.84
C ILE A 121 14.04 -1.32 1.54
N ASN A 122 13.10 -1.03 0.64
CA ASN A 122 12.04 -2.00 0.30
C ASN A 122 12.59 -3.24 -0.42
N TYR A 123 13.60 -3.07 -1.28
CA TYR A 123 14.27 -4.20 -1.90
C TYR A 123 14.92 -5.11 -0.86
N LEU A 124 15.68 -4.56 0.08
CA LEU A 124 16.38 -5.35 1.09
C LEU A 124 15.42 -6.02 2.08
N PHE A 125 14.35 -5.34 2.50
CA PHE A 125 13.46 -5.82 3.56
C PHE A 125 12.30 -6.67 3.04
N LEU A 126 11.85 -6.46 1.80
CA LEU A 126 10.66 -7.09 1.23
C LEU A 126 10.98 -7.93 -0.01
N TRP A 127 11.51 -7.30 -1.06
CA TRP A 127 11.49 -7.90 -2.40
C TRP A 127 12.66 -8.83 -2.71
N ARG A 128 13.78 -8.70 -1.99
CA ARG A 128 14.98 -9.53 -2.22
C ARG A 128 14.62 -11.00 -2.14
N LYS A 129 14.91 -11.74 -3.21
CA LYS A 129 14.57 -13.18 -3.36
C LYS A 129 13.07 -13.48 -3.16
N LYS A 130 12.19 -12.50 -3.39
CA LYS A 130 10.74 -12.62 -3.17
C LYS A 130 10.36 -13.00 -1.73
N LYS A 131 11.18 -12.60 -0.75
CA LYS A 131 11.00 -12.93 0.68
C LYS A 131 9.61 -12.55 1.21
N TYR A 132 9.04 -11.45 0.73
CA TYR A 132 7.70 -11.03 1.14
C TYR A 132 6.62 -12.10 0.86
N LEU A 133 6.77 -12.92 -0.17
CA LEU A 133 5.79 -13.98 -0.49
C LEU A 133 5.74 -15.05 0.59
N GLU A 134 6.89 -15.42 1.16
CA GLU A 134 6.98 -16.37 2.27
C GLU A 134 6.24 -15.83 3.50
N TYR A 135 6.41 -14.54 3.80
CA TYR A 135 5.68 -13.87 4.87
C TYR A 135 4.18 -13.77 4.58
N PHE A 136 3.79 -13.42 3.35
CA PHE A 136 2.38 -13.34 2.95
C PHE A 136 1.70 -14.70 3.13
N GLU A 137 2.33 -15.78 2.69
CA GLU A 137 1.81 -17.14 2.87
C GLU A 137 1.68 -17.50 4.35
N ALA A 138 2.70 -17.22 5.16
CA ALA A 138 2.67 -17.48 6.59
C ALA A 138 1.57 -16.67 7.31
N PHE A 139 1.41 -15.39 6.96
CA PHE A 139 0.40 -14.53 7.56
C PHE A 139 -1.01 -14.93 7.11
N GLN A 140 -1.20 -15.29 5.85
CA GLN A 140 -2.49 -15.73 5.32
C GLN A 140 -2.97 -17.02 5.98
N LYS A 141 -2.06 -17.97 6.24
CA LYS A 141 -2.34 -19.21 7.00
C LYS A 141 -2.55 -18.98 8.50
N GLY A 142 -2.10 -17.82 9.02
CA GLY A 142 -2.21 -17.44 10.42
C GLY A 142 -3.61 -16.96 10.85
N SER A 143 -3.66 -16.24 11.98
CA SER A 143 -4.91 -15.78 12.58
C SER A 143 -5.58 -14.64 11.77
N LYS A 144 -6.84 -14.87 11.35
CA LYS A 144 -7.68 -13.84 10.69
C LYS A 144 -7.86 -12.58 11.55
N LYS A 145 -7.99 -12.74 12.87
CA LYS A 145 -8.11 -11.62 13.82
C LYS A 145 -6.83 -10.78 13.78
N LEU A 146 -5.67 -11.44 13.85
CA LEU A 146 -4.38 -10.76 13.81
C LEU A 146 -4.16 -10.03 12.47
N ASN A 147 -4.52 -10.64 11.35
CA ASN A 147 -4.40 -10.00 10.03
C ASN A 147 -5.32 -8.78 9.90
N THR A 148 -6.51 -8.82 10.50
CA THR A 148 -7.41 -7.66 10.56
C THR A 148 -6.81 -6.52 11.38
N ILE A 149 -6.23 -6.83 12.55
CA ILE A 149 -5.52 -5.83 13.36
C ILE A 149 -4.39 -5.20 12.56
N TRP A 150 -3.57 -6.01 11.88
CA TRP A 150 -2.46 -5.51 11.08
C TRP A 150 -2.91 -4.68 9.86
N CYS A 151 -4.04 -4.97 9.23
CA CYS A 151 -4.62 -4.10 8.21
C CYS A 151 -4.91 -2.69 8.80
N PHE A 152 -5.57 -2.60 9.96
CA PHE A 152 -5.78 -1.31 10.62
C PHE A 152 -4.49 -0.62 11.06
N VAL A 153 -3.55 -1.36 11.65
CA VAL A 153 -2.24 -0.83 12.04
C VAL A 153 -1.51 -0.25 10.82
N SER A 154 -1.57 -0.92 9.67
CA SER A 154 -0.89 -0.45 8.45
C SER A 154 -1.49 0.84 7.92
N ILE A 155 -2.82 0.97 7.93
CA ILE A 155 -3.51 2.22 7.58
C ILE A 155 -3.12 3.34 8.55
N ILE A 156 -3.16 3.07 9.86
CA ILE A 156 -2.81 4.06 10.89
C ILE A 156 -1.35 4.50 10.71
N CYS A 157 -0.41 3.58 10.52
CA CYS A 157 0.99 3.91 10.24
C CYS A 157 1.12 4.78 9.00
N PHE A 158 0.41 4.46 7.91
CA PHE A 158 0.44 5.26 6.69
C PHE A 158 -0.07 6.69 6.91
N VAL A 159 -1.19 6.85 7.62
CA VAL A 159 -1.75 8.17 7.97
C VAL A 159 -0.79 8.93 8.89
N LEU A 160 -0.19 8.26 9.89
CA LEU A 160 0.79 8.90 10.77
C LEU A 160 2.03 9.37 10.00
N ALA A 161 2.52 8.60 9.03
CA ALA A 161 3.64 9.03 8.18
C ALA A 161 3.29 10.28 7.38
N TRP A 162 2.05 10.40 6.89
CA TRP A 162 1.56 11.62 6.25
C TRP A 162 1.53 12.82 7.21
N VAL A 163 0.97 12.63 8.41
CA VAL A 163 0.88 13.69 9.42
C VAL A 163 2.27 14.15 9.85
N LEU A 164 3.20 13.21 10.08
CA LEU A 164 4.59 13.51 10.43
C LEU A 164 5.32 14.23 9.30
N PHE A 165 5.09 13.82 8.05
CA PHE A 165 5.65 14.49 6.89
C PHE A 165 5.16 15.95 6.80
N ILE A 166 3.84 16.17 6.89
CA ILE A 166 3.26 17.52 6.88
C ILE A 166 3.82 18.36 8.03
N PHE A 167 3.88 17.80 9.23
CA PHE A 167 4.46 18.46 10.39
C PHE A 167 5.93 18.83 10.17
N SER A 168 6.72 17.94 9.58
CA SER A 168 8.13 18.21 9.26
C SER A 168 8.32 19.35 8.25
N LEU A 169 7.37 19.54 7.33
CA LEU A 169 7.37 20.67 6.41
C LEU A 169 7.05 22.01 7.09
N CYS A 170 6.34 22.00 8.22
CA CYS A 170 6.00 23.22 8.96
C CYS A 170 7.15 23.72 9.85
N ILE A 171 8.07 22.84 10.24
CA ILE A 171 9.19 23.18 11.13
C ILE A 171 10.42 23.65 10.35
N MET A 172 10.57 23.18 9.11
CA MET A 172 11.64 23.55 8.19
C MET A 172 11.33 24.87 7.48
#